data_AF-A0A7C4QEC9-F1
#
_entry.id   AF-A0A7C4QEC9-F1
#
_cell.length_a   1.000
_cell.length_b   1.000
_cell.length_c   1.000
_cell.angle_alpha   90.00
_cell.angle_beta   90.00
_cell.angle_gamma   90.00
#
_symmetry.space_group_name_H-M   'P 1'
#
loop_
_entity.id
_entity.type
_entity.pdbx_description
1 polymer ?
#
loop_
_entity_poly.entity_id
_entity_poly.type
_entity_poly.pdbx_seq_one_letter_code
_entity_poly.pdbx_strand_id
1 'polypeptide(L)'
;MSRWLRFFSPSPGPAALAGGTGGVIVLGLLVSLGYGVGGPAGEFGENFGFLMGLFVAPLAVLLLFAAAVWEKRPLPRAGLWGAAAGALAGGGLFTVLGLAASPEMDLTGGLALYSCTCLPGAGLLTLPGVYFLFRGLPEARAALQDERAEQTLRMLQARGEVTVAELAAELGVPPADGVALVERLLQQERFVGLFDAPRGRVYTHAALRARQQQLVAVVQARGQVTFDDLAAELRAPRELLRQWVYEAVKRGEFTGYLNWTDGLLYSADADKLRAAGRCPRCGGELGLAGQGVVQCTHCGSEIFVG
;
A
#
# COMPACT_ATOMS: atom_id res chain seq x y z
N MET A 1 -13.00 2.14 -11.69
CA MET A 1 -11.72 2.70 -12.16
C MET A 1 -10.80 2.80 -10.96
N SER A 2 -9.76 1.95 -10.89
CA SER A 2 -8.85 1.90 -9.75
C SER A 2 -8.22 3.29 -9.51
N ARG A 3 -8.04 3.70 -8.25
CA ARG A 3 -7.40 4.99 -7.91
C ARG A 3 -6.01 5.11 -8.59
N TRP A 4 -5.35 3.98 -8.82
CA TRP A 4 -4.11 3.87 -9.58
C TRP A 4 -4.16 4.47 -10.99
N LEU A 5 -5.25 4.24 -11.75
CA LEU A 5 -5.41 4.82 -13.09
C LEU A 5 -5.43 6.36 -13.07
N ARG A 6 -5.83 6.98 -11.94
CA ARG A 6 -5.84 8.44 -11.80
C ARG A 6 -4.44 9.04 -11.63
N PHE A 7 -3.45 8.24 -11.19
CA PHE A 7 -2.06 8.67 -11.10
C PHE A 7 -1.37 8.71 -12.46
N PHE A 8 -1.73 7.79 -13.35
CA PHE A 8 -1.19 7.73 -14.71
C PHE A 8 -1.98 8.56 -15.72
N SER A 9 -3.25 8.87 -15.44
CA SER A 9 -4.05 9.71 -16.33
C SER A 9 -3.51 11.13 -16.36
N PRO A 10 -3.20 11.69 -17.55
CA PRO A 10 -2.87 13.10 -17.69
C PRO A 10 -4.04 13.98 -17.24
N SER A 11 -3.72 15.21 -16.88
CA SER A 11 -4.72 16.24 -16.62
C SER A 11 -5.57 16.52 -17.87
N PRO A 12 -6.80 17.05 -17.74
CA PRO A 12 -7.75 17.14 -18.84
C PRO A 12 -7.23 17.84 -20.11
N GLY A 13 -6.41 18.88 -19.95
CA GLY A 13 -5.80 19.61 -21.08
C GLY A 13 -4.80 18.75 -21.87
N PRO A 14 -3.70 18.29 -21.26
CA PRO A 14 -2.77 17.33 -21.87
C PRO A 14 -3.45 16.05 -22.35
N ALA A 15 -4.49 15.56 -21.66
CA ALA A 15 -5.28 14.42 -22.11
C ALA A 15 -6.01 14.69 -23.43
N ALA A 16 -6.58 15.89 -23.60
CA ALA A 16 -7.22 16.29 -24.85
C ALA A 16 -6.20 16.41 -26.00
N LEU A 17 -4.99 16.93 -25.74
CA LEU A 17 -3.91 17.00 -26.74
C LEU A 17 -3.40 15.62 -27.14
N ALA A 18 -3.21 14.72 -26.16
CA ALA A 18 -2.83 13.33 -26.41
C ALA A 18 -3.95 12.58 -27.18
N GLY A 19 -5.22 12.83 -26.85
CA GLY A 19 -6.36 12.32 -27.61
C GLY A 19 -6.40 12.85 -29.04
N GLY A 20 -6.14 14.16 -29.22
CA GLY A 20 -6.02 14.79 -30.53
C GLY A 20 -4.89 14.21 -31.37
N THR A 21 -3.78 13.81 -30.75
CA THR A 21 -2.69 13.08 -31.41
C THR A 21 -3.19 11.76 -32.02
N GLY A 22 -3.99 11.00 -31.27
CA GLY A 22 -4.64 9.79 -31.79
C GLY A 22 -5.54 10.09 -32.99
N GLY A 23 -6.30 11.17 -32.93
CA GLY A 23 -7.12 11.66 -34.05
C GLY A 23 -6.29 12.00 -35.30
N VAL A 24 -5.16 12.69 -35.13
CA VAL A 24 -4.22 13.02 -36.21
C VAL A 24 -3.64 11.75 -36.84
N ILE A 25 -3.24 10.76 -36.04
CA ILE A 25 -2.71 9.49 -36.54
C ILE A 25 -3.78 8.73 -37.33
N VAL A 26 -5.01 8.63 -36.81
CA VAL A 26 -6.11 7.94 -37.50
C VAL A 26 -6.48 8.65 -38.80
N LEU A 27 -6.59 9.97 -38.79
CA LEU A 27 -6.87 10.76 -40.00
C LEU A 27 -5.73 10.60 -41.02
N GLY A 28 -4.48 10.64 -40.56
CA GLY A 28 -3.30 10.41 -41.38
C GLY A 28 -3.30 9.04 -42.05
N LEU A 29 -3.66 7.98 -41.30
CA LEU A 29 -3.81 6.62 -41.84
C LEU A 29 -4.92 6.56 -42.89
N LEU A 30 -6.08 7.16 -42.63
CA LEU A 30 -7.20 7.18 -43.58
C LEU A 30 -6.85 7.93 -44.87
N VAL A 31 -6.20 9.09 -44.77
CA VAL A 31 -5.75 9.87 -45.93
C VAL A 31 -4.70 9.10 -46.71
N SER A 32 -3.73 8.47 -46.03
CA SER A 32 -2.67 7.70 -46.68
C SER A 32 -3.22 6.45 -47.39
N LEU A 33 -4.20 5.77 -46.79
CA LEU A 33 -4.91 4.66 -47.44
C LEU A 33 -5.71 5.13 -48.66
N GLY A 34 -6.45 6.23 -48.55
CA GLY A 34 -7.23 6.77 -49.66
C GLY A 34 -6.36 7.20 -50.83
N TYR A 35 -5.23 7.86 -50.55
CA TYR A 35 -4.27 8.27 -51.58
C TYR A 35 -3.61 7.07 -52.25
N GLY A 36 -3.23 6.06 -51.46
CA GLY A 36 -2.60 4.86 -51.98
C GLY A 36 -3.50 4.02 -52.89
N VAL A 37 -4.80 3.94 -52.63
CA VAL A 37 -5.75 3.14 -53.44
C VAL A 37 -6.01 3.77 -54.82
N GLY A 38 -5.83 5.08 -54.96
CA GLY A 38 -6.04 5.80 -56.23
C GLY A 38 -4.84 5.83 -57.17
N GLY A 39 -3.65 5.46 -56.67
CA GLY A 39 -2.40 5.50 -57.44
C GLY A 39 -2.13 4.23 -58.26
N PRO A 40 -1.16 4.27 -59.19
CA PRO A 40 -0.66 3.06 -59.83
C PRO A 40 -0.08 2.12 -58.77
N ALA A 41 -0.31 0.80 -58.93
CA ALA A 41 -0.08 -0.22 -57.90
C ALA A 41 1.35 -0.31 -57.32
N GLY A 42 2.33 0.41 -57.89
CA GLY A 42 3.70 0.51 -57.38
C GLY A 42 3.96 1.67 -56.43
N GLU A 43 3.12 2.72 -56.41
CA GLU A 43 3.40 3.96 -55.65
C GLU A 43 2.75 3.97 -54.25
N PHE A 44 1.98 2.92 -53.91
CA PHE A 44 1.28 2.85 -52.62
C PHE A 44 2.24 2.99 -51.43
N GLY A 45 3.33 2.20 -51.43
CA GLY A 45 4.29 2.15 -50.33
C GLY A 45 5.02 3.47 -50.13
N GLU A 46 5.43 4.10 -51.23
CA GLU A 46 6.14 5.38 -51.23
C GLU A 46 5.25 6.49 -50.65
N ASN A 47 4.06 6.69 -51.24
CA ASN A 47 3.14 7.74 -50.81
C ASN A 47 2.67 7.56 -49.36
N PHE A 48 2.40 6.31 -48.94
CA PHE A 48 1.99 6.01 -47.57
C PHE A 48 3.11 6.33 -46.56
N GLY A 49 4.33 5.85 -46.80
CA GLY A 49 5.45 6.06 -45.89
C GLY A 49 5.84 7.54 -45.78
N PHE A 50 5.81 8.28 -46.88
CA PHE A 50 6.07 9.72 -46.88
C PHE A 50 5.00 10.51 -46.11
N LEU A 51 3.70 10.27 -46.36
CA LEU A 51 2.64 10.99 -45.66
C LEU A 51 2.68 10.75 -44.15
N MET A 52 2.81 9.48 -43.74
CA MET A 52 2.86 9.11 -42.33
C MET A 52 4.13 9.63 -41.65
N GLY A 53 5.28 9.50 -42.30
CA GLY A 53 6.58 9.86 -41.73
C GLY A 53 6.86 11.36 -41.72
N LEU A 54 6.50 12.09 -42.78
CA LEU A 54 6.88 13.50 -42.95
C LEU A 54 5.85 14.48 -42.38
N PHE A 55 4.56 14.12 -42.37
CA PHE A 55 3.50 15.05 -41.92
C PHE A 55 2.83 14.59 -40.64
N VAL A 56 2.38 13.34 -40.58
CA VAL A 56 1.59 12.84 -39.45
C VAL A 56 2.45 12.70 -38.20
N ALA A 57 3.63 12.09 -38.32
CA ALA A 57 4.50 11.87 -37.18
C ALA A 57 5.03 13.17 -36.55
N PRO A 58 5.56 14.17 -37.29
CA PRO A 58 6.02 15.42 -36.68
C PRO A 58 4.89 16.19 -36.00
N LEU A 59 3.70 16.23 -36.61
CA LEU A 59 2.53 16.85 -35.98
C LEU A 59 2.13 16.14 -34.69
N ALA A 60 2.15 14.81 -34.68
CA ALA A 60 1.89 14.01 -33.49
C ALA A 60 2.94 14.27 -32.38
N VAL A 61 4.22 14.33 -32.75
CA VAL A 61 5.32 14.65 -31.83
C VAL A 61 5.15 16.05 -31.23
N LEU A 62 4.77 17.05 -32.04
CA LEU A 62 4.53 18.42 -31.56
C LEU A 62 3.36 18.50 -30.57
N LEU A 63 2.26 17.80 -30.85
CA LEU A 63 1.11 17.74 -29.95
C LEU A 63 1.45 17.05 -28.63
N LEU A 64 2.17 15.93 -28.67
CA LEU A 64 2.63 15.22 -27.48
C LEU A 64 3.66 16.03 -26.69
N PHE A 65 4.55 16.74 -27.37
CA PHE A 65 5.51 17.65 -26.76
C PHE A 65 4.79 18.79 -26.03
N ALA A 66 3.81 19.44 -26.67
CA ALA A 66 3.00 20.48 -26.04
C ALA A 66 2.24 19.94 -24.82
N ALA A 67 1.65 18.75 -24.93
CA ALA A 67 0.99 18.06 -23.83
C ALA A 67 1.97 17.79 -22.66
N ALA A 68 3.18 17.31 -22.96
CA ALA A 68 4.21 17.04 -21.97
C ALA A 68 4.74 18.31 -21.29
N VAL A 69 4.78 19.44 -21.99
CA VAL A 69 5.18 20.73 -21.41
C VAL A 69 4.09 21.28 -20.47
N TRP A 70 2.81 21.08 -20.79
CA TRP A 70 1.69 21.55 -19.97
C TRP A 70 1.34 20.64 -18.79
N GLU A 71 1.75 19.38 -18.81
CA GLU A 71 1.49 18.44 -17.73
C GLU A 71 2.34 18.75 -16.49
N LYS A 72 1.66 18.95 -15.35
CA LYS A 72 2.31 19.30 -14.08
C LYS A 72 2.74 18.06 -13.29
N ARG A 73 2.06 16.93 -13.49
CA ARG A 73 2.34 15.68 -12.75
C ARG A 73 3.53 14.95 -13.38
N PRO A 74 4.51 14.49 -12.58
CA PRO A 74 5.75 13.92 -13.13
C PRO A 74 5.51 12.61 -13.90
N LEU A 75 4.64 11.72 -13.41
CA LEU A 75 4.39 10.43 -14.06
C LEU A 75 3.69 10.53 -15.42
N PRO A 76 2.52 11.20 -15.57
CA PRO A 76 1.91 11.39 -16.88
C PRO A 76 2.82 12.17 -17.83
N ARG A 77 3.58 13.13 -17.31
CA ARG A 77 4.57 13.87 -18.10
C ARG A 77 5.65 12.95 -18.65
N ALA A 78 6.19 12.03 -17.84
CA ALA A 78 7.14 11.02 -18.30
C ALA A 78 6.54 10.15 -19.41
N GLY A 79 5.29 9.72 -19.25
CA GLY A 79 4.55 8.96 -20.26
C GLY A 79 4.39 9.72 -21.59
N LEU A 80 4.07 11.01 -21.53
CA LEU A 80 3.92 11.86 -22.72
C LEU A 80 5.25 12.07 -23.46
N TRP A 81 6.36 12.27 -22.75
CA TRP A 81 7.70 12.33 -23.36
C TRP A 81 8.09 10.99 -24.02
N GLY A 82 7.81 9.88 -23.35
CA GLY A 82 8.01 8.54 -23.90
C GLY A 82 7.16 8.30 -25.16
N ALA A 83 5.89 8.73 -25.14
CA ALA A 83 5.01 8.64 -26.30
C ALA A 83 5.50 9.52 -27.47
N ALA A 84 5.98 10.74 -27.19
CA ALA A 84 6.56 11.62 -28.21
C ALA A 84 7.82 11.00 -28.85
N ALA A 85 8.72 10.46 -28.04
CA ALA A 85 9.90 9.76 -28.52
C ALA A 85 9.52 8.52 -29.36
N GLY A 86 8.52 7.75 -28.91
CA GLY A 86 8.00 6.60 -29.65
C GLY A 86 7.35 7.00 -30.99
N ALA A 87 6.58 8.09 -31.01
CA ALA A 87 5.99 8.61 -32.24
C ALA A 87 7.05 9.08 -33.24
N LEU A 88 8.14 9.72 -32.77
CA LEU A 88 9.26 10.12 -33.62
C LEU A 88 10.01 8.91 -34.19
N ALA A 89 10.31 7.92 -33.35
CA ALA A 89 10.99 6.69 -33.77
C ALA A 89 10.13 5.84 -34.72
N GLY A 90 8.84 5.72 -34.46
CA GLY A 90 7.89 5.01 -35.31
C GLY A 90 7.66 5.73 -36.64
N GLY A 91 7.47 7.06 -36.59
CA GLY A 91 7.34 7.90 -37.79
C GLY A 91 8.55 7.81 -38.70
N GLY A 92 9.75 7.87 -38.13
CA GLY A 92 10.99 7.68 -38.88
C GLY A 92 11.08 6.32 -39.55
N LEU A 93 10.62 5.25 -38.89
CA LEU A 93 10.59 3.91 -39.50
C LEU A 93 9.63 3.87 -40.70
N PHE A 94 8.47 4.53 -40.62
CA PHE A 94 7.57 4.67 -41.77
C PHE A 94 8.21 5.46 -42.91
N THR A 95 9.02 6.48 -42.62
CA THR A 95 9.80 7.19 -43.65
C THR A 95 10.80 6.25 -44.34
N VAL A 96 11.52 5.40 -43.60
CA VAL A 96 12.43 4.42 -44.20
C VAL A 96 11.70 3.45 -45.11
N LEU A 97 10.53 2.96 -44.68
CA LEU A 97 9.73 2.05 -45.49
C LEU A 97 9.20 2.73 -46.77
N GLY A 98 8.82 4.01 -46.69
CA GLY A 98 8.43 4.79 -47.86
C GLY A 98 9.60 5.00 -48.83
N LEU A 99 10.78 5.36 -48.32
CA LEU A 99 11.98 5.54 -49.13
C LEU A 99 12.46 4.23 -49.76
N ALA A 100 12.38 3.11 -49.05
CA ALA A 100 12.76 1.81 -49.58
C ALA A 100 11.81 1.29 -50.66
N ALA A 101 10.60 1.87 -50.78
CA ALA A 101 9.68 1.57 -51.87
C ALA A 101 10.01 2.35 -53.15
N SER A 102 10.81 3.43 -53.07
CA SER A 102 11.19 4.20 -54.24
C SER A 102 12.37 3.53 -54.97
N PRO A 103 12.37 3.51 -56.32
CA PRO A 103 13.44 2.87 -57.10
C PRO A 103 14.77 3.64 -57.05
N GLU A 104 14.75 4.88 -56.57
CA GLU A 104 15.91 5.77 -56.55
C GLU A 104 16.78 5.63 -55.30
N MET A 105 16.22 5.11 -54.20
CA MET A 105 16.92 5.06 -52.90
C MET A 105 17.05 3.64 -52.37
N ASP A 106 18.28 3.20 -52.13
CA ASP A 106 18.53 1.90 -51.49
C ASP A 106 18.09 1.91 -50.01
N LEU A 107 17.65 0.76 -49.51
CA LEU A 107 17.20 0.54 -48.13
C LEU A 107 18.28 0.98 -47.13
N THR A 108 19.55 0.76 -47.48
CA THR A 108 20.72 1.18 -46.68
C THR A 108 20.74 2.70 -46.47
N GLY A 109 20.38 3.48 -47.50
CA GLY A 109 20.31 4.94 -47.44
C GLY A 109 19.18 5.43 -46.52
N GLY A 110 18.01 4.80 -46.61
CA GLY A 110 16.88 5.09 -45.72
C GLY A 110 17.22 4.80 -44.25
N LEU A 111 17.82 3.64 -43.96
CA LEU A 111 18.24 3.27 -42.62
C LEU A 111 19.32 4.21 -42.06
N ALA A 112 20.27 4.63 -42.90
CA ALA A 112 21.28 5.62 -42.51
C ALA A 112 20.61 6.94 -42.10
N LEU A 113 19.68 7.47 -42.90
CA LEU A 113 18.93 8.70 -42.57
C LEU A 113 18.19 8.57 -41.23
N TYR A 114 17.49 7.47 -41.03
CA TYR A 114 16.75 7.18 -39.79
C TYR A 114 17.66 7.12 -38.57
N SER A 115 18.78 6.40 -38.69
CA SER A 115 19.73 6.24 -37.60
C SER A 115 20.42 7.56 -37.21
N CYS A 116 20.65 8.45 -38.17
CA CYS A 116 21.30 9.74 -37.94
C CYS A 116 20.35 10.83 -37.43
N THR A 117 19.05 10.77 -37.74
CA THR A 117 18.10 11.86 -37.45
C THR A 117 17.06 11.47 -36.39
N CYS A 118 16.32 10.39 -36.63
CA CYS A 118 15.20 10.00 -35.79
C CYS A 118 15.67 9.38 -34.47
N LEU A 119 16.71 8.52 -34.47
CA LEU A 119 17.19 7.88 -33.24
C LEU A 119 17.81 8.88 -32.25
N PRO A 120 18.69 9.83 -32.64
CA PRO A 120 19.20 10.84 -31.72
C PRO A 120 18.10 11.78 -31.23
N GLY A 121 17.17 12.17 -32.11
CA GLY A 121 16.02 12.99 -31.73
C GLY A 121 15.12 12.28 -30.71
N ALA A 122 14.81 11.00 -30.94
CA ALA A 122 14.03 10.19 -30.01
C ALA A 122 14.78 10.02 -28.69
N GLY A 123 16.08 9.74 -28.74
CA GLY A 123 16.95 9.68 -27.56
C GLY A 123 16.91 10.97 -26.74
N LEU A 124 17.02 12.13 -27.39
CA LEU A 124 16.91 13.44 -26.73
C LEU A 124 15.54 13.64 -26.07
N LEU A 125 14.45 13.23 -26.73
CA LEU A 125 13.10 13.28 -26.18
C LEU A 125 12.89 12.30 -25.00
N THR A 126 13.63 11.19 -24.93
CA THR A 126 13.54 10.28 -23.79
C THR A 126 14.19 10.82 -22.52
N LEU A 127 15.18 11.72 -22.62
CA LEU A 127 15.91 12.23 -21.44
C LEU A 127 14.99 12.92 -20.42
N PRO A 128 14.11 13.87 -20.80
CA PRO A 128 13.13 14.42 -19.86
C PRO A 128 12.16 13.34 -19.33
N GLY A 129 11.77 12.38 -20.17
CA GLY A 129 10.90 11.28 -19.78
C GLY A 129 11.50 10.43 -18.66
N VAL A 130 12.75 10.01 -18.81
CA VAL A 130 13.50 9.24 -17.79
C VAL A 130 13.67 10.07 -16.52
N TYR A 131 14.03 11.35 -16.64
CA TYR A 131 14.15 12.26 -15.49
C TYR A 131 12.85 12.34 -14.68
N PHE A 132 11.71 12.58 -15.35
CA PHE A 132 10.41 12.67 -14.67
C PHE A 132 9.92 11.33 -14.13
N LEU A 133 10.29 10.21 -14.77
CA LEU A 133 9.99 8.87 -14.26
C LEU A 133 10.69 8.65 -12.92
N PHE A 134 12.00 8.89 -12.83
CA PHE A 134 12.74 8.76 -11.57
C PHE A 134 12.24 9.70 -10.48
N ARG A 135 11.88 10.92 -10.84
CA ARG A 135 11.32 11.90 -9.91
C ARG A 135 9.91 11.52 -9.42
N GLY A 136 9.06 10.97 -10.29
CA GLY A 136 7.68 10.60 -9.97
C GLY A 136 7.52 9.27 -9.24
N LEU A 137 8.48 8.34 -9.40
CA LEU A 137 8.46 7.04 -8.72
C LEU A 137 8.35 7.11 -7.19
N PRO A 138 9.12 7.93 -6.44
CA PRO A 138 8.97 8.03 -5.00
C PRO A 138 7.61 8.60 -4.58
N GLU A 139 7.09 9.61 -5.28
CA GLU A 139 5.76 10.18 -5.02
C GLU A 139 4.66 9.14 -5.23
N ALA A 140 4.76 8.34 -6.29
CA ALA A 140 3.81 7.27 -6.58
C ALA A 140 3.86 6.15 -5.53
N ARG A 141 5.06 5.80 -5.05
CA ARG A 141 5.24 4.84 -3.96
C ARG A 141 4.65 5.35 -2.66
N ALA A 142 4.86 6.63 -2.32
CA ALA A 142 4.26 7.25 -1.14
C ALA A 142 2.73 7.23 -1.20
N ALA A 143 2.15 7.64 -2.34
CA ALA A 143 0.70 7.60 -2.53
C ALA A 143 0.10 6.18 -2.41
N LEU A 144 0.78 5.17 -2.98
CA LEU A 144 0.39 3.77 -2.83
C LEU A 144 0.44 3.30 -1.37
N GLN A 145 1.45 3.74 -0.61
CA GLN A 145 1.56 3.41 0.81
C GLN A 145 0.45 4.08 1.62
N ASP A 146 0.11 5.33 1.32
CA ASP A 146 -0.99 6.05 1.98
C ASP A 146 -2.34 5.40 1.72
N GLU A 147 -2.59 4.93 0.49
CA GLU A 147 -3.82 4.21 0.15
C GLU A 147 -3.93 2.88 0.91
N ARG A 148 -2.84 2.10 0.96
CA ARG A 148 -2.77 0.86 1.74
C ARG A 148 -2.98 1.11 3.23
N ALA A 149 -2.44 2.21 3.75
CA ALA A 149 -2.63 2.64 5.12
C ALA A 149 -4.11 3.00 5.40
N GLU A 150 -4.77 3.78 4.53
CA GLU A 150 -6.20 4.07 4.65
C GLU A 150 -7.04 2.79 4.65
N GLN A 151 -6.76 1.86 3.74
CA GLN A 151 -7.49 0.61 3.64
C GLN A 151 -7.28 -0.27 4.88
N THR A 152 -6.04 -0.34 5.40
CA THR A 152 -5.71 -1.03 6.65
C THR A 152 -6.52 -0.46 7.81
N LEU A 153 -6.56 0.87 7.95
CA LEU A 153 -7.33 1.53 9.01
C LEU A 153 -8.82 1.22 8.90
N ARG A 154 -9.39 1.22 7.69
CA ARG A 154 -10.79 0.82 7.48
C ARG A 154 -11.05 -0.63 7.90
N MET A 155 -10.16 -1.56 7.56
CA MET A 155 -10.29 -2.96 7.96
C MET A 155 -10.21 -3.11 9.49
N LEU A 156 -9.25 -2.44 10.12
CA LEU A 156 -9.09 -2.45 11.57
C LEU A 156 -10.30 -1.84 12.28
N GLN A 157 -10.84 -0.73 11.78
CA GLN A 157 -12.05 -0.11 12.33
C GLN A 157 -13.29 -1.00 12.17
N ALA A 158 -13.42 -1.71 11.04
CA ALA A 158 -14.58 -2.56 10.77
C ALA A 158 -14.56 -3.87 11.58
N ARG A 159 -13.40 -4.51 11.72
CA ARG A 159 -13.27 -5.84 12.33
C ARG A 159 -12.78 -5.83 13.77
N GLY A 160 -12.10 -4.76 14.19
CA GLY A 160 -11.51 -4.62 15.52
C GLY A 160 -10.23 -5.43 15.72
N GLU A 161 -10.19 -6.67 15.24
CA GLU A 161 -9.02 -7.55 15.20
C GLU A 161 -8.77 -8.07 13.79
N VAL A 162 -7.51 -8.02 13.32
CA VAL A 162 -7.12 -8.51 11.99
C VAL A 162 -5.75 -9.17 12.08
N THR A 163 -5.56 -10.29 11.38
CA THR A 163 -4.22 -10.91 11.25
C THR A 163 -3.43 -10.24 10.14
N VAL A 164 -2.12 -10.10 10.29
CA VAL A 164 -1.24 -9.50 9.27
C VAL A 164 -1.25 -10.33 7.99
N ALA A 165 -1.40 -11.65 8.08
CA ALA A 165 -1.54 -12.52 6.90
C ALA A 165 -2.81 -12.20 6.11
N GLU A 166 -3.94 -12.01 6.79
CA GLU A 166 -5.20 -11.61 6.17
C GLU A 166 -5.13 -10.18 5.61
N LEU A 167 -4.53 -9.26 6.37
CA LEU A 167 -4.28 -7.90 5.89
C LEU A 167 -3.43 -7.89 4.62
N ALA A 168 -2.36 -8.69 4.60
CA ALA A 168 -1.45 -8.81 3.47
C ALA A 168 -2.14 -9.42 2.24
N ALA A 169 -2.98 -10.45 2.45
CA ALA A 169 -3.78 -11.05 1.39
C ALA A 169 -4.79 -10.06 0.79
N GLU A 170 -5.49 -9.29 1.63
CA GLU A 170 -6.49 -8.31 1.18
C GLU A 170 -5.84 -7.12 0.45
N LEU A 171 -4.66 -6.69 0.88
CA LEU A 171 -3.89 -5.60 0.26
C LEU A 171 -3.05 -6.05 -0.94
N GLY A 172 -2.96 -7.36 -1.20
CA GLY A 172 -2.11 -7.93 -2.24
C GLY A 172 -0.62 -7.63 -2.03
N VAL A 173 -0.15 -7.62 -0.78
CA VAL A 173 1.26 -7.35 -0.42
C VAL A 173 1.91 -8.58 0.23
N PRO A 174 3.23 -8.73 0.15
CA PRO A 174 3.95 -9.72 0.94
C PRO A 174 3.67 -9.58 2.45
N PRO A 175 3.62 -10.68 3.22
CA PRO A 175 3.34 -10.61 4.66
C PRO A 175 4.38 -9.79 5.44
N ALA A 176 5.64 -9.76 4.99
CA ALA A 176 6.69 -8.92 5.56
C ALA A 176 6.36 -7.42 5.44
N ASP A 177 5.81 -6.99 4.30
CA ASP A 177 5.39 -5.60 4.08
C ASP A 177 4.16 -5.25 4.92
N GLY A 178 3.29 -6.22 5.19
CA GLY A 178 2.14 -6.06 6.09
C GLY A 178 2.57 -5.72 7.52
N VAL A 179 3.59 -6.41 8.04
CA VAL A 179 4.17 -6.10 9.37
C VAL A 179 4.72 -4.68 9.40
N ALA A 180 5.58 -4.33 8.43
CA ALA A 180 6.19 -3.00 8.35
C ALA A 180 5.16 -1.87 8.20
N LEU A 181 4.04 -2.14 7.51
CA LEU A 181 2.92 -1.20 7.39
C LEU A 181 2.24 -0.95 8.74
N VAL A 182 1.93 -2.02 9.48
CA VAL A 182 1.29 -1.92 10.82
C VAL A 182 2.20 -1.19 11.81
N GLU A 183 3.48 -1.52 11.85
CA GLU A 183 4.45 -0.84 12.72
C GLU A 183 4.56 0.65 12.39
N ARG A 184 4.62 1.00 11.11
CA ARG A 184 4.64 2.40 10.69
C ARG A 184 3.36 3.14 11.08
N LEU A 185 2.20 2.51 10.95
CA LEU A 185 0.92 3.09 11.35
C LEU A 185 0.86 3.35 12.87
N LEU A 186 1.43 2.45 13.68
CA LEU A 186 1.56 2.62 15.12
C LEU A 186 2.53 3.75 15.48
N GLN A 187 3.70 3.79 14.82
CA GLN A 187 4.70 4.85 15.02
C GLN A 187 4.20 6.24 14.62
N GLN A 188 3.35 6.31 13.59
CA GLN A 188 2.72 7.56 13.13
C GLN A 188 1.47 7.93 13.95
N GLU A 189 1.13 7.16 14.99
CA GLU A 189 -0.07 7.35 15.83
C GLU A 189 -1.38 7.43 15.03
N ARG A 190 -1.42 6.81 13.83
CA ARG A 190 -2.61 6.84 12.95
C ARG A 190 -3.75 6.00 13.50
N PHE A 191 -3.47 5.09 14.42
CA PHE A 191 -4.45 4.40 15.24
C PHE A 191 -3.86 4.02 16.59
N VAL A 192 -4.74 3.85 17.59
CA VAL A 192 -4.37 3.36 18.92
C VAL A 192 -4.70 1.88 19.00
N GLY A 193 -3.69 1.04 19.21
CA GLY A 193 -3.84 -0.40 19.25
C GLY A 193 -2.59 -1.12 19.74
N LEU A 194 -2.68 -2.44 19.77
CA LEU A 194 -1.59 -3.33 20.15
C LEU A 194 -1.28 -4.26 18.97
N PHE A 195 -0.01 -4.37 18.63
CA PHE A 195 0.47 -5.35 17.66
C PHE A 195 1.21 -6.49 18.36
N ASP A 196 0.68 -7.70 18.23
CA ASP A 196 1.30 -8.94 18.70
C ASP A 196 2.14 -9.54 17.55
N ALA A 197 3.42 -9.17 17.52
CA ALA A 197 4.36 -9.58 16.47
C ALA A 197 4.53 -11.11 16.36
N PRO A 198 4.68 -11.89 17.45
CA PRO A 198 4.77 -13.35 17.39
C PRO A 198 3.62 -14.04 16.64
N ARG A 199 2.40 -13.50 16.74
CA ARG A 199 1.20 -14.08 16.09
C ARG A 199 0.77 -13.32 14.84
N GLY A 200 1.43 -12.20 14.55
CA GLY A 200 1.01 -11.27 13.51
C GLY A 200 -0.44 -10.83 13.70
N ARG A 201 -0.87 -10.49 14.91
CA ARG A 201 -2.25 -10.02 15.19
C ARG A 201 -2.26 -8.56 15.58
N VAL A 202 -3.17 -7.80 14.99
CA VAL A 202 -3.37 -6.38 15.30
C VAL A 202 -4.70 -6.23 16.02
N TYR A 203 -4.66 -5.59 17.19
CA TYR A 203 -5.84 -5.28 17.99
C TYR A 203 -6.04 -3.77 18.03
N THR A 204 -7.21 -3.30 17.63
CA THR A 204 -7.64 -1.93 17.92
C THR A 204 -7.89 -1.76 19.42
N HIS A 205 -7.79 -0.54 19.94
CA HIS A 205 -8.09 -0.27 21.36
C HIS A 205 -9.49 -0.75 21.76
N ALA A 206 -10.51 -0.56 20.91
CA ALA A 206 -11.87 -1.02 21.20
C ALA A 206 -11.97 -2.56 21.30
N ALA A 207 -11.35 -3.29 20.36
CA ALA A 207 -11.32 -4.75 20.39
C ALA A 207 -10.51 -5.27 21.58
N LEU A 208 -9.39 -4.63 21.90
CA LEU A 208 -8.57 -4.96 23.05
C LEU A 208 -9.37 -4.79 24.36
N ARG A 209 -10.14 -3.71 24.48
CA ARG A 209 -11.04 -3.48 25.63
C ARG A 209 -12.12 -4.54 25.73
N ALA A 210 -12.75 -4.91 24.62
CA ALA A 210 -13.75 -5.99 24.62
C ALA A 210 -13.15 -7.33 25.10
N ARG A 211 -11.92 -7.67 24.66
CA ARG A 211 -11.22 -8.87 25.13
C ARG A 211 -10.87 -8.82 26.61
N GLN A 212 -10.45 -7.66 27.13
CA GLN A 212 -10.17 -7.47 28.56
C GLN A 212 -11.43 -7.58 29.41
N GLN A 213 -12.56 -7.03 28.97
CA GLN A 213 -13.84 -7.19 29.65
C GLN A 213 -14.32 -8.64 29.63
N GLN A 214 -14.15 -9.33 28.50
CA GLN A 214 -14.45 -10.76 28.39
C GLN A 214 -13.62 -11.59 29.37
N LEU A 215 -12.32 -11.28 29.51
CA LEU A 215 -11.44 -11.91 30.49
C LEU A 215 -11.98 -11.76 31.90
N VAL A 216 -12.29 -10.53 32.32
CA VAL A 216 -12.81 -10.24 33.65
C VAL A 216 -14.13 -10.99 33.89
N ALA A 217 -15.03 -10.98 32.91
CA ALA A 217 -16.32 -11.66 33.00
C ALA A 217 -16.18 -13.18 33.17
N VAL A 218 -15.28 -13.83 32.40
CA VAL A 218 -15.03 -15.28 32.51
C VAL A 218 -14.50 -15.64 33.89
N VAL A 219 -13.57 -14.82 34.41
CA VAL A 219 -12.93 -15.08 35.71
C VAL A 219 -13.92 -14.86 36.85
N GLN A 220 -14.71 -13.79 36.81
CA GLN A 220 -15.77 -13.53 37.79
C GLN A 220 -16.86 -14.61 37.78
N ALA A 221 -17.23 -15.13 36.61
CA ALA A 221 -18.25 -16.17 36.50
C ALA A 221 -17.79 -17.53 37.06
N ARG A 222 -16.51 -17.87 36.92
CA ARG A 222 -15.96 -19.16 37.36
C ARG A 222 -15.37 -19.15 38.77
N GLY A 223 -15.08 -17.98 39.34
CA GLY A 223 -14.46 -17.85 40.66
C GLY A 223 -12.94 -18.14 40.66
N GLN A 224 -12.54 -19.22 39.98
CA GLN A 224 -11.15 -19.65 39.83
C GLN A 224 -10.93 -20.19 38.41
N VAL A 225 -9.87 -19.72 37.73
CA VAL A 225 -9.50 -20.18 36.39
C VAL A 225 -7.98 -20.30 36.28
N THR A 226 -7.49 -21.32 35.57
CA THR A 226 -6.06 -21.43 35.24
C THR A 226 -5.72 -20.54 34.04
N PHE A 227 -4.49 -20.04 33.97
CA PHE A 227 -4.01 -19.25 32.83
C PHE A 227 -4.03 -20.04 31.53
N ASP A 228 -3.87 -21.37 31.57
CA ASP A 228 -3.92 -22.21 30.38
C ASP A 228 -5.33 -22.33 29.81
N ASP A 229 -6.30 -22.57 30.68
CA ASP A 229 -7.71 -22.62 30.27
C ASP A 229 -8.14 -21.27 29.71
N LEU A 230 -7.73 -20.17 30.39
CA LEU A 230 -8.02 -18.81 29.95
C LEU A 230 -7.31 -18.48 28.62
N ALA A 231 -6.07 -18.93 28.43
CA ALA A 231 -5.31 -18.79 27.19
C ALA A 231 -5.94 -19.55 26.03
N ALA A 232 -6.43 -20.76 26.29
CA ALA A 232 -7.14 -21.57 25.32
C ALA A 232 -8.48 -20.93 24.94
N GLU A 233 -9.24 -20.46 25.93
CA GLU A 233 -10.56 -19.86 25.73
C GLU A 233 -10.50 -18.51 25.00
N LEU A 234 -9.62 -17.60 25.43
CA LEU A 234 -9.44 -16.29 24.82
C LEU A 234 -8.51 -16.33 23.60
N ARG A 235 -7.91 -17.49 23.31
CA ARG A 235 -6.91 -17.71 22.25
C ARG A 235 -5.79 -16.67 22.32
N ALA A 236 -5.32 -16.34 23.52
CA ALA A 236 -4.28 -15.34 23.79
C ALA A 236 -3.09 -16.00 24.51
N PRO A 237 -1.84 -15.59 24.24
CA PRO A 237 -0.68 -16.13 24.96
C PRO A 237 -0.67 -15.66 26.42
N ARG A 238 -0.04 -16.42 27.31
CA ARG A 238 0.01 -16.13 28.76
C ARG A 238 0.59 -14.75 29.05
N GLU A 239 1.59 -14.32 28.28
CA GLU A 239 2.25 -13.02 28.42
C GLU A 239 1.29 -11.86 28.11
N LEU A 240 0.47 -12.01 27.08
CA LEU A 240 -0.53 -11.02 26.70
C LEU A 240 -1.69 -10.99 27.71
N LEU A 241 -2.12 -12.16 28.19
CA LEU A 241 -3.12 -12.25 29.26
C LEU A 241 -2.64 -11.57 30.54
N ARG A 242 -1.37 -11.76 30.91
CA ARG A 242 -0.75 -11.06 32.04
C ARG A 242 -0.88 -9.54 31.89
N GLN A 243 -0.55 -9.01 30.71
CA GLN A 243 -0.72 -7.58 30.43
C GLN A 243 -2.20 -7.15 30.54
N TRP A 244 -3.14 -7.94 30.01
CA TRP A 244 -4.57 -7.65 30.09
C TRP A 244 -5.09 -7.62 31.53
N VAL A 245 -4.66 -8.55 32.37
CA VAL A 245 -5.00 -8.58 33.80
C VAL A 245 -4.47 -7.33 34.49
N TYR A 246 -3.20 -6.98 34.30
CA TYR A 246 -2.65 -5.76 34.89
C TYR A 246 -3.38 -4.50 34.44
N GLU A 247 -3.73 -4.40 33.15
CA GLU A 247 -4.49 -3.27 32.63
C GLU A 247 -5.92 -3.22 33.16
N ALA A 248 -6.57 -4.36 33.41
CA ALA A 248 -7.88 -4.42 34.06
C ALA A 248 -7.81 -3.99 35.54
N VAL A 249 -6.77 -4.41 36.25
CA VAL A 249 -6.52 -4.03 37.65
C VAL A 249 -6.25 -2.54 37.80
N LYS A 250 -5.40 -1.96 36.94
CA LYS A 250 -5.11 -0.51 36.96
C LYS A 250 -6.37 0.36 36.83
N ARG A 251 -7.43 -0.18 36.24
CA ARG A 251 -8.71 0.50 36.05
C ARG A 251 -9.75 0.21 37.15
N GLY A 252 -9.40 -0.63 38.12
CA GLY A 252 -10.33 -1.08 39.16
C GLY A 252 -11.43 -2.01 38.64
N GLU A 253 -11.29 -2.56 37.42
CA GLU A 253 -12.30 -3.46 36.83
C GLU A 253 -12.17 -4.90 37.37
N PHE A 254 -11.04 -5.25 37.99
CA PHE A 254 -10.76 -6.59 38.50
C PHE A 254 -10.27 -6.55 39.94
N THR A 255 -10.88 -7.38 40.80
CA THR A 255 -10.49 -7.61 42.20
C THR A 255 -10.36 -9.09 42.47
N GLY A 256 -9.24 -9.47 43.08
CA GLY A 256 -8.88 -10.88 43.20
C GLY A 256 -7.43 -11.09 43.60
N TYR A 257 -6.97 -12.33 43.55
CA TYR A 257 -5.56 -12.64 43.74
C TYR A 257 -5.08 -13.63 42.69
N LEU A 258 -3.79 -13.57 42.44
CA LEU A 258 -3.17 -14.26 41.34
C LEU A 258 -1.86 -14.89 41.79
N ASN A 259 -1.69 -16.12 41.35
CA ASN A 259 -0.55 -16.94 41.66
C ASN A 259 0.17 -17.30 40.37
N TRP A 260 1.28 -16.61 40.11
CA TRP A 260 2.11 -16.84 38.92
C TRP A 260 2.77 -18.21 38.91
N THR A 261 3.06 -18.78 40.07
CA THR A 261 3.72 -20.09 40.20
C THR A 261 2.79 -21.21 39.77
N ASP A 262 1.55 -21.20 40.26
CA ASP A 262 0.57 -22.25 39.92
C ASP A 262 -0.25 -21.89 38.66
N GLY A 263 -0.07 -20.70 38.11
CA GLY A 263 -0.84 -20.21 36.97
C GLY A 263 -2.33 -20.06 37.27
N LEU A 264 -2.70 -19.73 38.51
CA LEU A 264 -4.08 -19.66 38.96
C LEU A 264 -4.52 -18.21 39.21
N LEU A 265 -5.70 -17.88 38.70
CA LEU A 265 -6.35 -16.58 38.85
C LEU A 265 -7.67 -16.78 39.61
N TYR A 266 -7.83 -16.06 40.71
CA TYR A 266 -9.02 -16.11 41.57
C TYR A 266 -9.72 -14.75 41.57
N SER A 267 -11.02 -14.74 41.28
CA SER A 267 -11.86 -13.58 41.60
C SER A 267 -12.30 -13.68 43.05
N ALA A 268 -12.14 -12.62 43.82
CA ALA A 268 -12.63 -12.57 45.18
C ALA A 268 -13.15 -11.16 45.48
N ASP A 269 -14.20 -11.09 46.30
CA ASP A 269 -14.77 -9.80 46.72
C ASP A 269 -13.68 -8.94 47.38
N ALA A 270 -13.51 -7.73 46.86
CA ALA A 270 -12.53 -6.76 47.35
C ALA A 270 -12.65 -6.53 48.86
N ASP A 271 -13.89 -6.50 49.37
CA ASP A 271 -14.20 -6.28 50.78
C ASP A 271 -13.72 -7.43 51.67
N LYS A 272 -13.79 -8.67 51.19
CA LYS A 272 -13.32 -9.86 51.93
C LYS A 272 -11.79 -9.92 51.96
N LEU A 273 -11.13 -9.50 50.88
CA LEU A 273 -9.67 -9.48 50.79
C LEU A 273 -9.05 -8.35 51.64
N ARG A 274 -9.65 -7.16 51.63
CA ARG A 274 -9.20 -6.03 52.47
C ARG A 274 -9.39 -6.32 53.96
N ALA A 275 -10.51 -6.94 54.35
CA ALA A 275 -10.81 -7.28 55.74
C ALA A 275 -9.89 -8.37 56.31
N ALA A 276 -9.40 -9.29 55.48
CA ALA A 276 -8.57 -10.41 55.94
C ALA A 276 -7.15 -10.00 56.34
N GLY A 277 -6.59 -8.94 55.74
CA GLY A 277 -5.24 -8.41 56.06
C GLY A 277 -4.07 -9.40 55.90
N ARG A 278 -4.33 -10.63 55.45
CA ARG A 278 -3.40 -11.75 55.31
C ARG A 278 -3.61 -12.43 53.97
N CYS A 279 -2.56 -13.08 53.46
CA CYS A 279 -2.65 -13.80 52.21
C CYS A 279 -3.70 -14.95 52.29
N PRO A 280 -4.69 -15.01 51.39
CA PRO A 280 -5.71 -16.06 51.41
C PRO A 280 -5.16 -17.46 51.09
N ARG A 281 -3.95 -17.53 50.50
CA ARG A 281 -3.29 -18.80 50.15
C ARG A 281 -2.46 -19.38 51.29
N CYS A 282 -1.65 -18.58 51.97
CA CYS A 282 -0.69 -19.06 52.97
C CYS A 282 -0.81 -18.41 54.35
N GLY A 283 -1.69 -17.42 54.54
CA GLY A 283 -1.84 -16.68 55.79
C GLY A 283 -0.70 -15.70 56.12
N GLY A 284 0.30 -15.56 55.23
CA GLY A 284 1.44 -14.68 55.42
C GLY A 284 1.10 -13.18 55.34
N GLU A 285 2.04 -12.36 55.82
CA GLU A 285 1.95 -10.90 55.74
C GLU A 285 2.00 -10.40 54.29
N LEU A 286 1.38 -9.24 54.08
CA LEU A 286 1.14 -8.64 52.79
C LEU A 286 1.98 -7.37 52.64
N GLY A 287 2.87 -7.35 51.64
CA GLY A 287 3.73 -6.20 51.32
C GLY A 287 3.17 -5.37 50.17
N LEU A 288 3.26 -4.04 50.29
CA LEU A 288 2.88 -3.12 49.21
C LEU A 288 3.89 -3.25 48.05
N ALA A 289 3.40 -3.71 46.89
CA ALA A 289 4.19 -3.85 45.67
C ALA A 289 3.88 -2.76 44.62
N GLY A 290 2.78 -2.01 44.78
CA GLY A 290 2.40 -0.90 43.90
C GLY A 290 0.99 -0.35 44.19
N GLN A 291 0.53 0.62 43.39
CA GLN A 291 -0.84 1.15 43.49
C GLN A 291 -1.87 0.04 43.19
N GLY A 292 -2.58 -0.41 44.22
CA GLY A 292 -3.61 -1.46 44.10
C GLY A 292 -3.09 -2.89 43.99
N VAL A 293 -1.77 -3.12 44.10
CA VAL A 293 -1.15 -4.45 44.06
C VAL A 293 -0.38 -4.71 45.36
N VAL A 294 -0.73 -5.81 46.01
CA VAL A 294 -0.13 -6.23 47.27
C VAL A 294 0.46 -7.61 47.07
N GLN A 295 1.76 -7.77 47.30
CA GLN A 295 2.45 -9.04 47.10
C GLN A 295 2.69 -9.73 48.45
N CYS A 296 2.40 -11.02 48.53
CA CYS A 296 2.77 -11.80 49.70
C CYS A 296 4.27 -12.16 49.67
N THR A 297 5.01 -11.74 50.69
CA THR A 297 6.45 -12.05 50.84
C THR A 297 6.74 -13.52 51.07
N HIS A 298 5.75 -14.30 51.54
CA HIS A 298 5.92 -15.73 51.80
C HIS A 298 5.72 -16.63 50.57
N CYS A 299 4.66 -16.41 49.78
CA CYS A 299 4.31 -17.29 48.66
C CYS A 299 4.39 -16.63 47.28
N GLY A 300 4.68 -15.33 47.21
CA GLY A 300 4.81 -14.57 45.97
C GLY A 300 3.48 -14.25 45.26
N SER A 301 2.33 -14.62 45.82
CA SER A 301 1.02 -14.29 45.25
C SER A 301 0.77 -12.78 45.25
N GLU A 302 0.26 -12.27 44.14
CA GLU A 302 -0.15 -10.88 43.96
C GLU A 302 -1.64 -10.75 44.22
N ILE A 303 -2.03 -9.83 45.09
CA ILE A 303 -3.41 -9.50 45.43
C ILE A 303 -3.73 -8.15 44.82
N PHE A 304 -4.83 -8.11 44.08
CA PHE A 304 -5.32 -6.95 43.38
C PHE A 304 -6.52 -6.38 44.14
N VAL A 305 -6.28 -5.28 44.84
CA VAL A 305 -7.29 -4.49 45.56
C VAL A 305 -7.50 -3.20 44.78
N GLY A 306 -8.32 -3.31 43.73
CA GLY A 306 -8.94 -2.18 43.04
C GLY A 306 -9.97 -1.49 43.91
#